data_AF-A0A4Y2JZ44-F1
#
_entry.id   AF-A0A4Y2JZ44-F1
#
_cell.length_a   1.000
_cell.length_b   1.000
_cell.length_c   1.000
_cell.angle_alpha   90.00
_cell.angle_beta   90.00
_cell.angle_gamma   90.00
#
_symmetry.space_group_name_H-M   'P 1'
#
loop_
_entity.id
_entity.type
_entity.pdbx_description
1 polymer ?
#
loop_
_entity_poly.entity_id
_entity_poly.type
_entity_poly.pdbx_seq_one_letter_code
_entity_poly.pdbx_strand_id
1 'polypeptide(L)'
;MEILAPRSPTRFGFNSGTILDITVIKDFILPFSIISLPELYSDHNPVKLTFQLKFTTLHYIVTTHADWAKFQNYLKNQIDYRPLKINRNTDIEIAVETFIKNLQKAHRFATKTVKKSTATYIHANIKDLIKTRNKTKKAWQTLRNPLIKMELNRIEKLIKKLDKNSRQKDQTEELEALNTEDGTLWRKAKIMRKKAQKIPALLGENGFAYSDSIKAETITLRLEKQFSLSDLSHRETENEVKKSTENFSTLPFTNNQIDNFKCIQPSEVIIVIKNLNIKKACGLDCITNKMFKNLPCTMIFEFTEIINNIFKFNYFSKAWKTAVVVPILKPGKDPTQPENYRPISLLSTLSKLTENFILDKLNEHLAEKKILCPEQFGFRKSLTTTHQLLRVVEYITSGFEKGECNGAVFLDVQKAFDRVWIQGLIHKLIRYKTIYCSF
;
A
#
# COMPACT_ATOMS: atom_id res chain seq x y z
N MET A 1 -7.75 18.48 42.93
CA MET A 1 -6.65 18.79 42.00
C MET A 1 -5.38 18.75 42.80
N GLU A 2 -4.37 18.02 42.34
CA GLU A 2 -3.06 17.91 42.99
C GLU A 2 -1.99 18.49 42.06
N ILE A 3 -0.96 19.09 42.64
CA ILE A 3 0.17 19.64 41.91
C ILE A 3 1.37 18.73 42.12
N LEU A 4 1.92 18.22 41.04
CA LEU A 4 3.11 17.38 41.02
C LEU A 4 4.30 18.16 40.48
N ALA A 5 5.46 17.97 41.09
CA ALA A 5 6.71 18.59 40.66
C ALA A 5 7.89 17.64 40.87
N PRO A 6 8.97 17.76 40.09
CA PRO A 6 10.19 17.02 40.36
C PRO A 6 10.80 17.45 41.70
N ARG A 7 11.47 16.52 42.39
CA ARG A 7 12.13 16.77 43.70
C ARG A 7 13.33 17.70 43.62
N SER A 8 13.86 17.95 42.42
CA SER A 8 15.01 18.83 42.19
C SER A 8 14.62 19.99 41.27
N PRO A 9 15.32 21.14 41.37
CA PRO A 9 15.03 22.30 40.54
C PRO A 9 15.04 21.98 39.04
N THR A 10 14.20 22.69 38.31
CA THR A 10 14.07 22.54 36.86
C THR A 10 14.72 23.69 36.12
N ARG A 11 14.67 24.91 36.64
CA ARG A 11 15.42 26.05 36.11
C ARG A 11 16.64 26.34 36.97
N PHE A 12 17.75 26.65 36.32
CA PHE A 12 19.00 26.98 36.98
C PHE A 12 19.53 28.33 36.49
N GLY A 13 19.35 29.35 37.32
CA GLY A 13 19.96 30.67 37.15
C GLY A 13 21.42 30.69 37.58
N PHE A 14 22.02 31.89 37.57
CA PHE A 14 23.43 32.07 37.95
C PHE A 14 23.66 31.71 39.42
N ASN A 15 22.75 32.12 40.31
CA ASN A 15 22.90 31.99 41.77
C ASN A 15 21.90 31.03 42.43
N SER A 16 20.83 30.62 41.74
CA SER A 16 19.76 29.82 42.34
C SER A 16 19.18 28.79 41.37
N GLY A 17 18.57 27.75 41.93
CA GLY A 17 17.72 26.80 41.20
C GLY A 17 16.27 26.95 41.65
N THR A 18 15.33 26.97 40.71
CA THR A 18 13.89 27.07 40.98
C THR A 18 13.14 25.92 40.33
N ILE A 19 12.06 25.48 40.97
CA ILE A 19 11.11 24.52 40.41
C ILE A 19 10.00 25.34 39.73
N LEU A 20 10.00 25.36 38.41
CA LEU A 20 8.98 26.09 37.62
C LEU A 20 8.07 25.14 36.85
N ASP A 21 8.57 23.96 36.51
CA ASP A 21 7.84 23.00 35.69
C ASP A 21 7.01 22.09 36.61
N ILE A 22 5.72 22.40 36.70
CA ILE A 22 4.72 21.69 37.51
C ILE A 22 3.66 21.03 36.63
N THR A 23 3.08 19.94 37.12
CA THR A 23 1.98 19.22 36.46
C THR A 23 0.76 19.22 37.37
N VAL A 24 -0.38 19.69 36.88
CA VAL A 24 -1.64 19.64 37.62
C VAL A 24 -2.40 18.39 37.22
N ILE A 25 -2.81 17.60 38.20
CA ILE A 25 -3.61 16.38 37.99
C ILE A 25 -4.96 16.49 38.70
N LYS A 26 -5.95 15.80 38.16
CA LYS A 26 -7.27 15.61 38.77
C LYS A 26 -7.60 14.11 38.69
N ASP A 27 -7.88 13.51 39.84
CA ASP A 27 -8.32 12.12 39.97
C ASP A 27 -7.38 11.09 39.29
N PHE A 28 -6.07 11.31 39.38
CA PHE A 28 -5.06 10.46 38.73
C PHE A 28 -4.48 9.41 39.69
N ILE A 29 -4.86 8.14 39.50
CA ILE A 29 -4.62 7.05 40.48
C ILE A 29 -3.42 6.15 40.09
N LEU A 30 -2.74 6.42 38.98
CA LEU A 30 -1.68 5.54 38.48
C LEU A 30 -0.31 5.83 39.12
N PRO A 31 0.53 4.81 39.39
CA PRO A 31 1.91 5.02 39.82
C PRO A 31 2.70 5.85 38.81
N PHE A 32 3.37 6.89 39.29
CA PHE A 32 4.17 7.79 38.47
C PHE A 32 5.54 8.09 39.09
N SER A 33 6.49 8.55 38.27
CA SER A 33 7.76 9.13 38.73
C SER A 33 8.09 10.40 37.94
N ILE A 34 8.59 11.42 38.64
CA ILE A 34 8.93 12.73 38.08
C ILE A 34 10.37 13.07 38.42
N ILE A 35 11.22 13.26 37.41
CA ILE A 35 12.65 13.52 37.60
C ILE A 35 13.09 14.66 36.68
N SER A 36 13.83 15.63 37.23
CA SER A 36 14.54 16.66 36.45
C SER A 36 15.86 16.08 35.95
N LEU A 37 16.09 16.14 34.64
CA LEU A 37 17.27 15.56 34.00
C LEU A 37 18.27 16.68 33.62
N PRO A 38 19.55 16.60 34.01
CA PRO A 38 20.58 17.58 33.65
C PRO A 38 21.06 17.37 32.20
N GLU A 39 20.11 17.41 31.26
CA GLU A 39 20.31 17.17 29.84
C GLU A 39 19.95 18.43 29.04
N LEU A 40 20.24 18.41 27.73
CA LEU A 40 20.00 19.50 26.77
C LEU A 40 20.81 20.79 27.05
N TYR A 41 20.74 21.75 26.13
CA TYR A 41 21.49 23.01 26.15
C TYR A 41 20.75 24.17 26.84
N SER A 42 19.66 23.88 27.55
CA SER A 42 18.80 24.88 28.18
C SER A 42 19.18 25.09 29.66
N ASP A 43 18.93 26.30 30.16
CA ASP A 43 18.93 26.65 31.58
C ASP A 43 17.74 26.00 32.33
N HIS A 44 16.74 25.53 31.58
CA HIS A 44 15.73 24.58 32.04
C HIS A 44 16.16 23.13 31.75
N ASN A 45 16.18 22.31 32.80
CA ASN A 45 16.29 20.87 32.71
C ASN A 45 14.95 20.27 32.26
N PRO A 46 14.95 19.34 31.29
CA PRO A 46 13.74 18.61 30.95
C PRO A 46 13.23 17.78 32.14
N VAL A 47 11.92 17.75 32.31
CA VAL A 47 11.24 16.92 33.30
C VAL A 47 10.76 15.64 32.63
N LYS A 48 11.22 14.49 33.14
CA LYS A 48 10.76 13.17 32.70
C LYS A 48 9.67 12.68 33.64
N LEU A 49 8.45 12.62 33.12
CA LEU A 49 7.29 12.03 33.76
C LEU A 49 7.10 10.61 33.21
N THR A 50 7.18 9.60 34.07
CA THR A 50 7.01 8.19 33.68
C THR A 50 5.78 7.62 34.37
N PHE A 51 4.83 7.11 33.58
CA PHE A 51 3.63 6.44 34.06
C PHE A 51 3.74 4.93 33.83
N GLN A 52 3.25 4.15 34.79
CA GLN A 52 3.10 2.71 34.61
C GLN A 52 1.71 2.41 34.04
N LEU A 53 1.60 2.35 32.71
CA LEU A 53 0.35 2.04 32.02
C LEU A 53 0.36 0.60 31.48
N LYS A 54 -0.70 -0.16 31.72
CA LYS A 54 -1.01 -1.38 30.98
C LYS A 54 -1.96 -1.04 29.83
N PHE A 55 -1.42 -0.72 28.66
CA PHE A 55 -2.22 -0.55 27.46
C PHE A 55 -1.56 -1.23 26.26
N THR A 56 -2.38 -1.74 25.36
CA THR A 56 -1.93 -2.30 24.09
C THR A 56 -2.00 -1.18 23.05
N THR A 57 -0.86 -0.66 22.61
CA THR A 57 -0.84 0.30 21.50
C THR A 57 -1.34 -0.38 20.23
N LEU A 58 -2.37 0.18 19.60
CA LEU A 58 -2.78 -0.21 18.25
C LEU A 58 -1.66 0.18 17.28
N HIS A 59 -0.96 -0.84 16.77
CA HIS A 59 -0.12 -0.79 15.57
C HIS A 59 0.94 0.32 15.53
N TYR A 60 2.10 0.06 16.14
CA TYR A 60 3.33 0.68 15.64
C TYR A 60 3.61 0.14 14.24
N ILE A 61 4.09 0.99 13.32
CA ILE A 61 4.65 0.52 12.05
C ILE A 61 5.90 -0.30 12.40
N VAL A 62 5.70 -1.60 12.54
CA VAL A 62 6.75 -2.56 12.83
C VAL A 62 7.59 -2.71 11.57
N THR A 63 8.88 -2.40 11.65
CA THR A 63 9.77 -2.80 10.56
C THR A 63 10.01 -4.29 10.73
N THR A 64 9.55 -5.10 9.79
CA THR A 64 9.66 -6.56 9.86
C THR A 64 10.74 -7.06 8.90
N HIS A 65 11.47 -8.08 9.33
CA HIS A 65 12.41 -8.80 8.47
C HIS A 65 12.00 -10.27 8.44
N ALA A 66 11.66 -10.77 7.25
CA ALA A 66 11.30 -12.16 7.02
C ALA A 66 12.51 -12.96 6.54
N ASP A 67 12.76 -14.10 7.19
CA ASP A 67 13.72 -15.12 6.77
C ASP A 67 13.06 -16.07 5.76
N TRP A 68 13.40 -15.92 4.47
CA TRP A 68 12.75 -16.67 3.40
C TRP A 68 13.14 -18.15 3.37
N ALA A 69 14.33 -18.52 3.86
CA ALA A 69 14.71 -19.93 3.99
C ALA A 69 13.85 -20.61 5.07
N LYS A 70 13.66 -19.94 6.22
CA LYS A 70 12.77 -20.42 7.27
C LYS A 70 11.31 -20.50 6.80
N PHE A 71 10.85 -19.52 6.01
CA PHE A 71 9.52 -19.53 5.39
C PHE A 71 9.33 -20.74 4.48
N GLN A 72 10.28 -20.99 3.57
CA GLN A 72 10.25 -22.13 2.65
C GLN A 72 10.28 -23.46 3.39
N ASN A 73 11.17 -23.62 4.37
CA ASN A 73 11.28 -24.86 5.14
C ASN A 73 10.01 -25.13 5.97
N TYR A 74 9.39 -24.08 6.52
CA TYR A 74 8.12 -24.23 7.23
C TYR A 74 7.03 -24.79 6.30
N LEU A 75 6.88 -24.23 5.09
CA LEU A 75 5.90 -24.71 4.13
C LEU A 75 6.22 -26.12 3.61
N LYS A 76 7.49 -26.45 3.38
CA LYS A 76 7.90 -27.80 2.93
C LYS A 76 7.66 -28.89 3.97
N ASN A 77 7.92 -28.58 5.25
CA ASN A 77 7.93 -29.60 6.31
C ASN A 77 6.59 -29.77 7.02
N GLN A 78 5.72 -28.75 7.01
CA GLN A 78 4.41 -28.81 7.69
C GLN A 78 3.24 -29.11 6.75
N ILE A 79 3.46 -29.09 5.43
CA ILE A 79 2.40 -29.28 4.44
C ILE A 79 2.75 -30.51 3.61
N ASP A 80 2.18 -31.64 3.99
CA ASP A 80 2.13 -32.81 3.12
C ASP A 80 1.18 -32.48 1.97
N TYR A 81 1.73 -32.30 0.77
CA TYR A 81 0.91 -32.07 -0.42
C TYR A 81 0.00 -33.27 -0.64
N ARG A 82 -1.31 -33.00 -0.69
CA ARG A 82 -2.32 -33.97 -1.10
C ARG A 82 -3.15 -33.31 -2.20
N PRO A 83 -3.39 -34.01 -3.34
CA PRO A 83 -4.25 -33.49 -4.39
C PRO A 83 -5.60 -33.03 -3.83
N LEU A 84 -6.03 -31.84 -4.22
CA LEU A 84 -7.26 -31.24 -3.72
C LEU A 84 -8.47 -32.04 -4.23
N LYS A 85 -9.26 -32.58 -3.30
CA LYS A 85 -10.55 -33.22 -3.61
C LYS A 85 -11.64 -32.16 -3.65
N ILE A 86 -11.85 -31.56 -4.82
CA ILE A 86 -12.86 -30.52 -5.04
C ILE A 86 -14.04 -31.11 -5.80
N ASN A 87 -15.20 -31.13 -5.16
CA ASN A 87 -16.47 -31.61 -5.74
C ASN A 87 -17.53 -30.50 -5.82
N ARG A 88 -17.40 -29.45 -5.00
CA ARG A 88 -18.36 -28.34 -4.90
C ARG A 88 -17.65 -27.00 -4.77
N ASN A 89 -18.37 -25.92 -5.05
CA ASN A 89 -17.87 -24.54 -4.91
C ASN A 89 -17.37 -24.22 -3.49
N THR A 90 -17.97 -24.84 -2.46
CA THR A 90 -17.54 -24.71 -1.06
C THR A 90 -16.13 -25.25 -0.83
N ASP A 91 -15.73 -26.29 -1.56
CA ASP A 91 -14.42 -26.91 -1.41
C ASP A 91 -13.32 -25.97 -1.96
N ILE A 92 -13.65 -25.18 -2.98
CA ILE A 92 -12.78 -24.12 -3.51
C ILE A 92 -12.56 -23.04 -2.45
N GLU A 93 -13.61 -22.59 -1.75
CA GLU A 93 -13.46 -21.59 -0.68
C GLU A 93 -12.57 -22.11 0.46
N ILE A 94 -12.77 -23.37 0.87
CA ILE A 94 -11.96 -24.01 1.91
C ILE A 94 -10.50 -24.13 1.46
N ALA A 95 -10.25 -24.51 0.20
CA ALA A 95 -8.91 -24.61 -0.35
C ALA A 95 -8.22 -23.23 -0.38
N VAL A 96 -8.91 -22.19 -0.85
CA VAL A 96 -8.39 -20.81 -0.86
C VAL A 96 -8.09 -20.31 0.54
N GLU A 97 -9.00 -20.50 1.49
CA GLU A 97 -8.82 -20.07 2.88
C GLU A 97 -7.65 -20.81 3.54
N THR A 98 -7.54 -22.11 3.31
CA THR A 98 -6.44 -22.95 3.82
C THR A 98 -5.10 -22.49 3.26
N PHE A 99 -5.03 -22.24 1.94
CA PHE A 99 -3.84 -21.73 1.28
C PHE A 99 -3.39 -20.39 1.88
N ILE A 100 -4.33 -19.45 2.04
CA ILE A 100 -4.06 -18.13 2.65
C ILE A 100 -3.54 -18.29 4.07
N LYS A 101 -4.22 -19.09 4.91
CA LYS A 101 -3.83 -19.33 6.31
C LYS A 101 -2.44 -19.94 6.41
N ASN A 102 -2.10 -20.89 5.54
CA ASN A 102 -0.79 -21.53 5.52
C ASN A 102 0.32 -20.51 5.22
N LEU A 103 0.11 -19.63 4.23
CA LEU A 103 1.05 -18.56 3.91
C LEU A 103 1.21 -17.55 5.04
N GLN A 104 0.10 -17.14 5.67
CA GLN A 104 0.13 -16.20 6.79
C GLN A 104 0.85 -16.79 8.00
N LYS A 105 0.59 -18.06 8.34
CA LYS A 105 1.27 -18.78 9.44
C LYS A 105 2.77 -18.91 9.18
N ALA A 106 3.15 -19.35 7.97
CA ALA A 106 4.55 -19.47 7.57
C ALA A 106 5.27 -18.13 7.64
N HIS A 107 4.64 -17.06 7.12
CA HIS A 107 5.21 -15.72 7.16
C HIS A 107 5.36 -15.22 8.60
N ARG A 108 4.35 -15.39 9.45
CA ARG A 108 4.42 -15.02 10.87
C ARG A 108 5.54 -15.77 11.60
N PHE A 109 5.72 -17.06 11.32
CA PHE A 109 6.79 -17.89 11.92
C PHE A 109 8.20 -17.48 11.45
N ALA A 110 8.32 -17.06 10.20
CA ALA A 110 9.56 -16.64 9.57
C ALA A 110 9.92 -15.18 9.82
N THR A 111 8.98 -14.37 10.31
CA THR A 111 9.16 -12.92 10.47
C THR A 111 9.61 -12.56 11.87
N LYS A 112 10.69 -11.77 11.95
CA LYS A 112 11.13 -11.12 13.17
C LYS A 112 10.79 -9.64 13.14
N THR A 113 10.24 -9.14 14.24
CA THR A 113 10.06 -7.71 14.48
C THR A 113 11.43 -7.08 14.70
N VAL A 114 11.82 -6.17 13.81
CA VAL A 114 13.00 -5.34 13.98
C VAL A 114 12.56 -4.06 14.66
N LYS A 115 13.04 -3.83 15.89
CA LYS A 115 12.94 -2.50 16.49
C LYS A 115 13.77 -1.56 15.62
N LYS A 116 13.10 -0.67 14.90
CA LYS A 116 13.78 0.40 14.17
C LYS A 116 14.58 1.17 15.22
N SER A 117 15.90 1.21 15.08
CA SER A 117 16.73 2.01 15.97
C SER A 117 16.26 3.46 15.85
N THR A 118 15.60 3.97 16.89
CA THR A 118 15.25 5.39 17.01
C THR A 118 16.47 6.22 17.40
N ALA A 119 17.59 5.57 17.74
CA ALA A 119 18.84 6.26 17.95
C ALA A 119 19.31 6.81 16.59
N THR A 120 19.20 8.12 16.43
CA THR A 120 20.03 8.88 15.50
C THR A 120 21.46 8.42 15.75
N TYR A 121 22.16 7.96 14.71
CA TYR A 121 23.55 7.57 14.85
C TYR A 121 24.32 8.79 15.36
N ILE A 122 24.92 8.67 16.54
CA ILE A 122 25.79 9.69 17.14
C ILE A 122 27.16 9.04 17.22
N HIS A 123 28.17 9.66 16.60
CA HIS A 123 29.53 9.15 16.66
C HIS A 123 30.00 8.97 18.11
N ALA A 124 30.81 7.94 18.36
CA ALA A 124 31.22 7.55 19.70
C ALA A 124 31.88 8.71 20.48
N ASN A 125 32.71 9.51 19.82
CA ASN A 125 33.34 10.71 20.39
C ASN A 125 32.32 11.76 20.86
N ILE A 126 31.25 12.02 20.10
CA ILE A 126 30.18 12.97 20.48
C ILE A 126 29.37 12.39 21.64
N LYS A 127 29.11 11.08 21.64
CA LYS A 127 28.39 10.40 22.73
C LYS A 127 29.12 10.52 24.05
N ASP A 128 30.45 10.39 24.06
CA ASP A 128 31.24 10.53 25.27
C ASP A 128 31.32 11.99 25.74
N LEU A 129 31.44 12.95 24.82
CA LEU A 129 31.32 14.38 25.17
C LEU A 129 29.95 14.73 25.76
N ILE A 130 28.86 14.14 25.25
CA ILE A 130 27.50 14.29 25.80
C ILE A 130 27.44 13.80 27.26
N LYS A 131 28.07 12.66 27.57
CA LYS A 131 28.14 12.15 28.95
C LYS A 131 28.95 13.10 29.83
N THR A 132 30.10 13.57 29.36
CA THR A 132 30.94 14.54 30.09
C THR A 132 30.17 15.83 30.35
N ARG A 133 29.50 16.38 29.33
CA ARG A 133 28.61 17.55 29.43
C ARG A 133 27.52 17.36 30.47
N ASN A 134 26.83 16.21 30.49
CA ASN A 134 25.79 15.92 31.49
C ASN A 134 26.37 15.87 32.92
N LYS A 135 27.55 15.26 33.10
CA LYS A 135 28.25 15.21 34.40
C LYS A 135 28.67 16.61 34.86
N THR A 136 29.29 17.40 33.98
CA THR A 136 29.73 18.78 34.26
C THR A 136 28.52 19.68 34.55
N LYS A 137 27.42 19.52 33.81
CA LYS A 137 26.16 20.24 34.06
C LYS A 137 25.60 19.92 35.44
N LYS A 138 25.55 18.64 35.82
CA LYS A 138 25.16 18.22 37.17
C LYS A 138 26.08 18.80 38.25
N ALA A 139 27.40 18.74 38.05
CA ALA A 139 28.38 19.30 38.98
C ALA A 139 28.23 20.82 39.15
N TRP A 140 28.00 21.57 38.07
CA TRP A 140 27.71 23.01 38.14
C TRP A 140 26.39 23.30 38.86
N GLN A 141 25.34 22.51 38.60
CA GLN A 141 24.04 22.64 39.26
C GLN A 141 24.12 22.38 40.77
N THR A 142 25.08 21.57 41.23
CA THR A 142 25.31 21.32 42.66
C THR A 142 26.27 22.33 43.29
N LEU A 143 27.43 22.57 42.68
CA LEU A 143 28.55 23.30 43.29
C LEU A 143 28.54 24.81 42.99
N ARG A 144 27.77 25.26 41.98
CA ARG A 144 27.70 26.68 41.52
C ARG A 144 29.05 27.35 41.22
N ASN A 145 30.09 26.56 40.97
CA ASN A 145 31.42 27.07 40.70
C ASN A 145 31.52 27.66 39.27
N PRO A 146 31.95 28.93 39.11
CA PRO A 146 32.13 29.58 37.80
C PRO A 146 33.09 28.84 36.86
N LEU A 147 34.14 28.19 37.37
CA LEU A 147 35.09 27.42 36.56
C LEU A 147 34.41 26.21 35.89
N ILE A 148 33.52 25.54 36.62
CA ILE A 148 32.73 24.41 36.09
C ILE A 148 31.74 24.91 35.02
N LYS A 149 31.19 26.13 35.18
CA LYS A 149 30.33 26.76 34.16
C LYS A 149 31.10 27.07 32.88
N MET A 150 32.32 27.56 33.00
CA MET A 150 33.19 27.83 31.86
C MET A 150 33.51 26.55 31.09
N GLU A 151 33.85 25.47 31.80
CA GLU A 151 34.10 24.16 31.19
C GLU A 151 32.85 23.57 30.56
N LEU A 152 31.68 23.70 31.20
CA LEU A 152 30.39 23.31 30.61
C LEU A 152 30.15 24.03 29.28
N ASN A 153 30.29 25.35 29.24
CA ASN A 153 30.08 26.15 28.03
C ASN A 153 31.06 25.74 26.92
N ARG A 154 32.32 25.43 27.27
CA ARG A 154 33.34 24.93 26.33
C ARG A 154 32.93 23.58 25.73
N ILE A 155 32.52 22.62 26.56
CA ILE A 155 32.06 21.30 26.11
C ILE A 155 30.81 21.43 25.22
N GLU A 156 29.85 22.27 25.61
CA GLU A 156 28.63 22.50 24.82
C GLU A 156 28.94 23.09 23.44
N LYS A 157 29.86 24.06 23.36
CA LYS A 157 30.31 24.65 22.09
C LYS A 157 31.02 23.61 21.22
N LEU A 158 31.84 22.75 21.84
CA LEU A 158 32.54 21.66 21.14
C LEU A 158 31.55 20.64 20.55
N ILE A 159 30.56 20.20 21.33
CA ILE A 159 29.53 19.27 20.85
C ILE A 159 28.76 19.88 19.68
N LYS A 160 28.32 21.14 19.79
CA LYS A 160 27.61 21.83 18.69
C LYS A 160 28.45 21.91 17.42
N LYS A 161 29.76 22.19 17.54
CA LYS A 161 30.69 22.23 16.40
C LYS A 161 30.86 20.85 15.77
N LEU A 162 31.10 19.81 16.58
CA LEU A 162 31.34 18.45 16.09
C LEU A 162 30.09 17.84 15.46
N ASP A 163 28.91 18.02 16.06
CA ASP A 163 27.63 17.54 15.52
C ASP A 163 27.30 18.23 14.19
N LYS A 164 27.53 19.55 14.09
CA LYS A 164 27.38 20.27 12.81
C LYS A 164 28.31 19.73 11.73
N ASN A 165 29.60 19.58 12.06
CA ASN A 165 30.61 19.10 11.10
C ASN A 165 30.33 17.66 10.66
N SER A 166 29.95 16.78 11.58
CA SER A 166 29.58 15.40 11.29
C SER A 166 28.37 15.34 10.36
N ARG A 167 27.27 16.04 10.67
CA ARG A 167 26.08 16.06 9.80
C ARG A 167 26.36 16.62 8.41
N GLN A 168 27.21 17.65 8.33
CA GLN A 168 27.61 18.21 7.05
C GLN A 168 28.44 17.21 6.25
N LYS A 169 29.39 16.53 6.90
CA LYS A 169 30.21 15.48 6.29
C LYS A 169 29.37 14.31 5.78
N ASP A 170 28.45 13.79 6.59
CA ASP A 170 27.55 12.70 6.20
C ASP A 170 26.68 13.10 5.00
N GLN A 171 26.19 14.35 4.97
CA GLN A 171 25.42 14.89 3.85
C GLN A 171 26.26 15.05 2.59
N THR A 172 27.50 15.54 2.70
CA THR A 172 28.40 15.68 1.53
C THR A 172 28.76 14.31 0.96
N GLU A 173 29.13 13.35 1.81
CA GLU A 173 29.45 11.98 1.37
C GLU A 173 28.24 11.31 0.72
N GLU A 174 27.03 11.49 1.28
CA GLU A 174 25.81 10.96 0.68
C GLU A 174 25.53 11.58 -0.70
N LEU A 175 25.78 12.88 -0.88
CA LEU A 175 25.56 13.58 -2.15
C LEU A 175 26.63 13.22 -3.20
N GLU A 176 27.89 13.10 -2.80
CA GLU A 176 29.00 12.67 -3.66
C GLU A 176 28.83 11.23 -4.14
N ALA A 177 28.20 10.38 -3.33
CA ALA A 177 27.88 9.00 -3.71
C ALA A 177 26.69 8.86 -4.68
N LEU A 178 25.96 9.94 -5.01
CA LEU A 178 24.84 9.89 -5.94
C LEU A 178 25.33 9.83 -7.39
N ASN A 179 24.72 8.92 -8.17
CA ASN A 179 25.01 8.73 -9.58
C ASN A 179 23.74 8.92 -10.44
N THR A 180 23.92 9.44 -11.66
CA THR A 180 22.88 9.62 -12.68
C THR A 180 22.50 8.32 -13.37
N GLU A 181 23.42 7.38 -13.53
CA GLU A 181 23.27 6.14 -14.30
C GLU A 181 22.55 5.03 -13.53
N ASP A 182 22.74 4.96 -12.20
CA ASP A 182 22.12 3.93 -11.34
C ASP A 182 20.76 4.37 -10.76
N GLY A 183 20.32 5.59 -11.08
CA GLY A 183 19.06 6.18 -10.64
C GLY A 183 19.02 6.57 -9.15
N THR A 184 20.13 6.55 -8.43
CA THR A 184 20.20 6.97 -7.02
C THR A 184 19.92 8.46 -6.87
N LEU A 185 20.48 9.30 -7.75
CA LEU A 185 20.19 10.74 -7.80
C LEU A 185 18.70 11.01 -7.98
N TRP A 186 18.07 10.34 -8.96
CA TRP A 186 16.63 10.49 -9.23
C TRP A 186 15.77 10.06 -8.03
N ARG A 187 16.15 8.98 -7.36
CA ARG A 187 15.44 8.50 -6.16
C ARG A 187 15.54 9.52 -5.02
N LYS A 188 16.73 10.09 -4.76
CA LYS A 188 16.96 11.10 -3.73
C LYS A 188 16.19 12.39 -4.04
N ALA A 189 16.28 12.89 -5.27
CA ALA A 189 15.54 14.06 -5.72
C ALA A 189 14.01 13.87 -5.57
N LYS A 190 13.50 12.68 -5.90
CA LYS A 190 12.08 12.35 -5.73
C LYS A 190 11.65 12.35 -4.26
N ILE A 191 12.48 11.85 -3.35
CA ILE A 191 12.21 11.88 -1.90
C ILE A 191 12.18 13.32 -1.40
N MET A 192 13.16 14.14 -1.80
CA MET A 192 13.24 15.55 -1.41
C MET A 192 12.05 16.37 -1.90
N ARG A 193 11.52 16.07 -3.09
CA ARG A 193 10.32 16.71 -3.64
C ARG A 193 9.01 16.20 -3.03
N LYS A 194 9.02 15.03 -2.38
CA LYS A 194 7.81 14.37 -1.90
C LYS A 194 7.29 15.07 -0.64
N LYS A 195 6.27 15.91 -0.79
CA LYS A 195 5.48 16.39 0.34
C LYS A 195 4.63 15.25 0.90
N ALA A 196 4.63 15.07 2.22
CA ALA A 196 3.73 14.11 2.86
C ALA A 196 2.28 14.58 2.64
N GLN A 197 1.54 13.87 1.80
CA GLN A 197 0.12 14.12 1.59
C GLN A 197 -0.67 13.38 2.67
N LYS A 198 -1.10 14.10 3.70
CA LYS A 198 -2.21 13.67 4.55
C LYS A 198 -3.51 14.11 3.89
N ILE A 199 -4.52 13.26 3.94
CA ILE A 199 -5.87 13.63 3.51
C ILE A 199 -6.38 14.69 4.51
N PRO A 200 -6.66 15.93 4.06
CA PRO A 200 -7.16 16.99 4.94
C PRO A 200 -8.59 16.68 5.40
N ALA A 201 -9.22 17.63 6.10
CA ALA A 201 -10.66 17.53 6.35
C ALA A 201 -11.40 17.48 5.00
N LEU A 202 -12.35 16.55 4.87
CA LEU A 202 -13.15 16.40 3.65
C LEU A 202 -14.49 17.10 3.82
N LEU A 203 -15.00 17.69 2.75
CA LEU A 203 -16.34 18.24 2.72
C LEU A 203 -17.34 17.10 2.50
N GLY A 204 -18.03 16.67 3.56
CA GLY A 204 -19.12 15.70 3.50
C GLY A 204 -20.48 16.38 3.44
N GLU A 205 -21.54 15.58 3.30
CA GLU A 205 -22.93 16.07 3.20
C GLU A 205 -23.39 16.76 4.48
N ASN A 206 -22.91 16.28 5.64
CA ASN A 206 -23.25 16.81 6.97
C ASN A 206 -22.15 17.72 7.55
N GLY A 207 -21.27 18.26 6.70
CA GLY A 207 -20.15 19.12 7.10
C GLY A 207 -18.77 18.47 6.98
N PHE A 208 -17.78 19.01 7.70
CA PHE A 208 -16.38 18.59 7.57
C PHE A 208 -16.05 17.28 8.30
N ALA A 209 -15.44 16.34 7.59
CA ALA A 209 -14.96 15.07 8.10
C ALA A 209 -13.51 15.18 8.58
N TYR A 210 -13.32 15.16 9.91
CA TYR A 210 -11.99 15.32 10.54
C TYR A 210 -11.31 14.00 10.90
N SER A 211 -12.05 13.01 11.40
CA SER A 211 -11.51 11.71 11.80
C SER A 211 -11.36 10.78 10.59
N ASP A 212 -10.40 9.85 10.65
CA ASP A 212 -10.12 8.94 9.53
C ASP A 212 -11.33 8.03 9.21
N SER A 213 -12.11 7.65 10.23
CA SER A 213 -13.34 6.87 10.03
C SER A 213 -14.39 7.66 9.25
N ILE A 214 -14.66 8.91 9.66
CA ILE A 214 -15.67 9.75 9.00
C ILE A 214 -15.20 10.12 7.58
N LYS A 215 -13.89 10.35 7.38
CA LYS A 215 -13.33 10.57 6.03
C LYS A 215 -13.53 9.36 5.12
N ALA A 216 -13.28 8.15 5.64
CA ALA A 216 -13.47 6.92 4.88
C ALA A 216 -14.95 6.74 4.47
N GLU A 217 -15.87 7.00 5.40
CA GLU A 217 -17.31 6.95 5.14
C GLU A 217 -17.75 8.01 4.11
N THR A 218 -17.26 9.24 4.24
CA THR A 218 -17.54 10.34 3.29
C THR A 218 -17.10 9.99 1.86
N ILE A 219 -15.90 9.41 1.71
CA ILE A 219 -15.41 8.93 0.41
C ILE A 219 -16.28 7.78 -0.09
N THR A 220 -16.65 6.84 0.78
CA THR A 220 -17.45 5.66 0.41
C THR A 220 -18.83 6.06 -0.12
N LEU A 221 -19.56 6.92 0.59
CA LEU A 221 -20.86 7.44 0.15
C LEU A 221 -20.76 8.15 -1.20
N ARG A 222 -19.67 8.91 -1.42
CA ARG A 222 -19.45 9.59 -2.70
C ARG A 222 -19.17 8.61 -3.84
N LEU A 223 -18.39 7.57 -3.58
CA LEU A 223 -18.08 6.53 -4.56
C LEU A 223 -19.34 5.74 -4.95
N GLU A 224 -20.19 5.40 -3.98
CA GLU A 224 -21.48 4.74 -4.23
C GLU A 224 -22.35 5.54 -5.20
N LYS A 225 -22.57 6.84 -4.91
CA LYS A 225 -23.29 7.76 -5.82
C LYS A 225 -22.65 7.86 -7.21
N GLN A 226 -21.34 7.67 -7.30
CA GLN A 226 -20.60 7.72 -8.55
C GLN A 226 -20.74 6.43 -9.38
N PHE A 227 -20.89 5.29 -8.72
CA PHE A 227 -21.10 3.98 -9.35
C PHE A 227 -22.53 3.74 -9.80
N SER A 228 -23.49 4.54 -9.31
CA SER A 228 -24.86 4.52 -9.82
C SER A 228 -24.92 4.91 -11.30
N LEU A 229 -25.64 4.11 -12.09
CA LEU A 229 -25.90 4.38 -13.50
C LEU A 229 -26.82 5.61 -13.65
N SER A 230 -26.66 6.36 -14.74
CA SER A 230 -27.58 7.44 -15.11
C SER A 230 -28.93 6.88 -15.55
N ASP A 231 -30.01 7.63 -15.31
CA ASP A 231 -31.40 7.30 -15.67
C ASP A 231 -31.72 7.41 -17.17
N LEU A 232 -30.77 7.01 -18.02
CA LEU A 232 -30.93 6.95 -19.47
C LEU A 232 -31.28 5.51 -19.84
N SER A 233 -32.49 5.07 -19.47
CA SER A 233 -32.98 3.72 -19.77
C SER A 233 -33.63 3.67 -21.16
N HIS A 234 -33.18 2.73 -21.99
CA HIS A 234 -33.87 2.36 -23.23
C HIS A 234 -34.53 1.00 -23.01
N ARG A 235 -35.85 1.00 -22.78
CA ARG A 235 -36.61 -0.19 -22.31
C ARG A 235 -36.36 -1.43 -23.17
N GLU A 236 -36.32 -1.29 -24.48
CA GLU A 236 -36.13 -2.44 -25.38
C GLU A 236 -34.74 -3.07 -25.20
N THR A 237 -33.70 -2.24 -25.08
CA THR A 237 -32.33 -2.72 -24.87
C THR A 237 -32.16 -3.35 -23.50
N GLU A 238 -32.79 -2.80 -22.47
CA GLU A 238 -32.78 -3.41 -21.14
C GLU A 238 -33.49 -4.77 -21.13
N ASN A 239 -34.62 -4.89 -21.82
CA ASN A 239 -35.35 -6.15 -21.96
C ASN A 239 -34.53 -7.20 -22.73
N GLU A 240 -33.85 -6.81 -23.82
CA GLU A 240 -32.97 -7.71 -24.58
C GLU A 240 -31.82 -8.21 -23.71
N VAL A 241 -31.15 -7.30 -23.01
CA VAL A 241 -30.04 -7.64 -22.10
C VAL A 241 -30.52 -8.58 -21.00
N LYS A 242 -31.64 -8.26 -20.34
CA LYS A 242 -32.23 -9.07 -19.28
C LYS A 242 -32.54 -10.48 -19.76
N LYS A 243 -33.23 -10.61 -20.90
CA LYS A 243 -33.57 -11.91 -21.51
C LYS A 243 -32.32 -12.73 -21.83
N SER A 244 -31.29 -12.08 -22.39
CA SER A 244 -30.03 -12.75 -22.70
C SER A 244 -29.29 -13.24 -21.45
N THR A 245 -29.27 -12.46 -20.38
CA THR A 245 -28.57 -12.81 -19.13
C THR A 245 -29.30 -13.89 -18.34
N GLU A 246 -30.64 -13.84 -18.32
CA GLU A 246 -31.48 -14.86 -17.67
C GLU A 246 -31.36 -16.21 -18.38
N ASN A 247 -31.48 -16.22 -19.72
CA ASN A 247 -31.33 -17.45 -20.50
C ASN A 247 -29.97 -18.12 -20.28
N PHE A 248 -28.89 -17.33 -20.24
CA PHE A 248 -27.55 -17.86 -19.99
C PHE A 248 -27.40 -18.45 -18.58
N SER A 249 -28.03 -17.84 -17.57
CA SER A 249 -27.99 -18.34 -16.19
C SER A 249 -28.74 -19.67 -16.02
N THR A 250 -29.73 -19.95 -16.88
CA THR A 250 -30.54 -21.18 -16.84
C THR A 250 -30.00 -22.33 -17.68
N LEU A 251 -29.01 -22.09 -18.54
CA LEU A 251 -28.44 -23.12 -19.42
C LEU A 251 -27.53 -24.06 -18.61
N PRO A 252 -27.81 -25.38 -18.54
CA PRO A 252 -26.85 -26.33 -17.98
C PRO A 252 -25.62 -26.36 -18.89
N PHE A 253 -24.45 -26.04 -18.34
CA PHE A 253 -23.19 -26.16 -19.06
C PHE A 253 -23.00 -27.62 -19.50
N THR A 254 -22.94 -27.84 -20.81
CA THR A 254 -22.71 -29.17 -21.38
C THR A 254 -21.24 -29.55 -21.23
N ASN A 255 -20.95 -30.83 -20.91
CA ASN A 255 -19.60 -31.35 -20.73
C ASN A 255 -18.63 -30.99 -21.87
N ASN A 256 -19.13 -30.87 -23.11
CA ASN A 256 -18.32 -30.52 -24.28
C ASN A 256 -17.66 -29.12 -24.21
N GLN A 257 -18.17 -28.18 -23.41
CA GLN A 257 -17.50 -26.89 -23.19
C GLN A 257 -16.38 -26.99 -22.15
N ILE A 258 -16.48 -27.93 -21.20
CA ILE A 258 -15.51 -28.19 -20.14
C ILE A 258 -14.28 -28.95 -20.70
N ASP A 259 -14.49 -29.84 -21.66
CA ASP A 259 -13.43 -30.67 -22.24
C ASP A 259 -12.44 -29.91 -23.15
N ASN A 260 -12.80 -28.70 -23.59
CA ASN A 260 -11.93 -27.86 -24.43
C ASN A 260 -11.03 -26.90 -23.63
N PHE A 261 -11.08 -26.93 -22.30
CA PHE A 261 -10.21 -26.10 -21.46
C PHE A 261 -8.81 -26.68 -21.36
N LYS A 262 -7.84 -26.01 -21.99
CA LYS A 262 -6.42 -26.28 -21.73
C LYS A 262 -6.12 -25.99 -20.26
N CYS A 263 -5.86 -27.04 -19.51
CA CYS A 263 -5.46 -26.99 -18.11
C CYS A 263 -4.19 -26.15 -17.93
N ILE A 264 -4.22 -25.24 -16.95
CA ILE A 264 -3.09 -24.37 -16.61
C ILE A 264 -2.01 -25.21 -15.96
N GLN A 265 -0.80 -25.10 -16.47
CA GLN A 265 0.35 -25.85 -16.02
C GLN A 265 1.11 -25.11 -14.90
N PRO A 266 1.71 -25.82 -13.94
CA PRO A 266 2.53 -25.20 -12.88
C PRO A 266 3.67 -24.35 -13.43
N SER A 267 4.21 -24.70 -14.60
CA SER A 267 5.24 -23.91 -15.31
C SER A 267 4.74 -22.52 -15.72
N GLU A 268 3.49 -22.40 -16.15
CA GLU A 268 2.85 -21.13 -16.49
C GLU A 268 2.70 -20.26 -15.24
N VAL A 269 2.27 -20.84 -14.12
CA VAL A 269 2.18 -20.17 -12.81
C VAL A 269 3.55 -19.66 -12.35
N ILE A 270 4.61 -20.46 -12.50
CA ILE A 270 5.99 -20.05 -12.18
C ILE A 270 6.41 -18.81 -12.98
N ILE A 271 6.10 -18.78 -14.29
CA ILE A 271 6.46 -17.65 -15.16
C ILE A 271 5.77 -16.37 -14.67
N VAL A 272 4.48 -16.42 -14.38
CA VAL A 272 3.73 -15.26 -13.87
C VAL A 272 4.30 -14.79 -12.53
N ILE A 273 4.58 -15.72 -11.59
CA ILE A 273 5.18 -15.40 -10.28
C ILE A 273 6.55 -14.73 -10.43
N LYS A 274 7.41 -15.21 -11.34
CA LYS A 274 8.74 -14.63 -11.60
C LYS A 274 8.64 -13.17 -12.04
N ASN A 275 7.61 -12.82 -12.82
CA ASN A 275 7.40 -11.46 -13.32
C ASN A 275 6.76 -10.50 -12.31
N LEU A 276 6.36 -10.98 -11.11
CA LEU A 276 5.77 -10.12 -10.09
C LEU A 276 6.75 -9.03 -9.58
N ASN A 277 6.27 -7.81 -9.50
CA ASN A 277 7.00 -6.71 -8.88
C ASN A 277 6.86 -6.79 -7.34
N ILE A 278 7.96 -7.09 -6.64
CA ILE A 278 7.99 -7.27 -5.18
C ILE A 278 7.64 -6.01 -4.37
N LYS A 279 7.63 -4.82 -5.00
CA LYS A 279 7.35 -3.54 -4.33
C LYS A 279 5.86 -3.17 -4.33
N LYS A 280 4.99 -4.01 -4.89
CA LYS A 280 3.54 -3.79 -4.89
C LYS A 280 2.94 -4.05 -3.51
N ALA A 281 1.93 -3.27 -3.15
CA ALA A 281 1.15 -3.46 -1.93
C ALA A 281 0.31 -4.75 -2.00
N CYS A 282 0.10 -5.39 -0.85
CA CYS A 282 -0.81 -6.53 -0.68
C CYS A 282 -2.27 -6.07 -0.54
N GLY A 283 -3.21 -6.99 -0.73
CA GLY A 283 -4.62 -6.78 -0.44
C GLY A 283 -4.95 -7.02 1.04
N LEU A 284 -6.23 -7.23 1.33
CA LEU A 284 -6.76 -7.47 2.68
C LEU A 284 -6.13 -8.70 3.36
N ASP A 285 -5.79 -9.71 2.58
CA ASP A 285 -5.15 -10.96 3.03
C ASP A 285 -3.70 -10.79 3.51
N CYS A 286 -3.11 -9.60 3.34
CA CYS A 286 -1.72 -9.31 3.66
C CYS A 286 -0.69 -10.21 2.94
N ILE A 287 -1.05 -10.85 1.82
CA ILE A 287 -0.14 -11.69 1.04
C ILE A 287 0.62 -10.83 0.04
N THR A 288 1.94 -10.75 0.22
CA THR A 288 2.83 -9.93 -0.61
C THR A 288 3.36 -10.71 -1.83
N ASN A 289 3.69 -9.99 -2.91
CA ASN A 289 4.40 -10.56 -4.06
C ASN A 289 5.73 -11.22 -3.67
N LYS A 290 6.35 -10.76 -2.57
CA LYS A 290 7.60 -11.35 -2.07
C LYS A 290 7.38 -12.74 -1.48
N MET A 291 6.24 -13.00 -0.85
CA MET A 291 5.87 -14.34 -0.39
C MET A 291 5.71 -15.30 -1.57
N PHE A 292 5.03 -14.86 -2.63
CA PHE A 292 4.86 -15.66 -3.86
C PHE A 292 6.18 -16.06 -4.51
N LYS A 293 7.13 -15.13 -4.62
CA LYS A 293 8.46 -15.44 -5.17
C LYS A 293 9.27 -16.44 -4.33
N ASN A 294 8.88 -16.69 -3.09
CA ASN A 294 9.53 -17.61 -2.18
C ASN A 294 8.67 -18.86 -1.89
N LEU A 295 7.63 -19.13 -2.69
CA LEU A 295 6.85 -20.37 -2.56
C LEU A 295 7.69 -21.60 -2.93
N PRO A 296 7.58 -22.71 -2.17
CA PRO A 296 8.10 -24.00 -2.61
C PRO A 296 7.22 -24.59 -3.73
N CYS A 297 7.75 -25.53 -4.51
CA CYS A 297 7.04 -26.16 -5.62
C CYS A 297 5.70 -26.80 -5.20
N THR A 298 5.63 -27.41 -4.03
CA THR A 298 4.39 -28.02 -3.48
C THR A 298 3.24 -27.03 -3.42
N MET A 299 3.49 -25.81 -2.93
CA MET A 299 2.49 -24.74 -2.87
C MET A 299 2.13 -24.20 -4.25
N ILE A 300 3.06 -24.25 -5.22
CA ILE A 300 2.77 -23.85 -6.60
C ILE A 300 1.82 -24.87 -7.25
N PHE A 301 2.02 -26.17 -7.02
CA PHE A 301 1.11 -27.22 -7.49
C PHE A 301 -0.28 -27.02 -6.88
N GLU A 302 -0.39 -26.84 -5.57
CA GLU A 302 -1.68 -26.60 -4.89
C GLU A 302 -2.39 -25.36 -5.43
N PHE A 303 -1.67 -24.25 -5.61
CA PHE A 303 -2.25 -23.03 -6.19
C PHE A 303 -2.73 -23.25 -7.64
N THR A 304 -1.97 -24.02 -8.42
CA THR A 304 -2.34 -24.39 -9.80
C THR A 304 -3.62 -25.24 -9.82
N GLU A 305 -3.75 -26.20 -8.90
CA GLU A 305 -4.98 -26.99 -8.74
C GLU A 305 -6.17 -26.10 -8.35
N ILE A 306 -5.99 -25.14 -7.43
CA ILE A 306 -7.04 -24.18 -7.08
C ILE A 306 -7.51 -23.40 -8.32
N ILE A 307 -6.59 -22.85 -9.10
CA ILE A 307 -6.92 -22.10 -10.32
C ILE A 307 -7.69 -23.00 -11.30
N ASN A 308 -7.18 -24.20 -11.60
CA ASN A 308 -7.84 -25.10 -12.54
C ASN A 308 -9.24 -25.51 -12.07
N ASN A 309 -9.45 -25.68 -10.76
CA ASN A 309 -10.78 -25.95 -10.22
C ASN A 309 -11.70 -24.72 -10.28
N ILE A 310 -11.18 -23.50 -10.12
CA ILE A 310 -11.97 -22.29 -10.37
C ILE A 310 -12.51 -22.31 -11.80
N PHE A 311 -11.66 -22.60 -12.81
CA PHE A 311 -12.10 -22.73 -14.20
C PHE A 311 -13.08 -23.88 -14.40
N LYS A 312 -12.81 -25.06 -13.84
CA LYS A 312 -13.67 -26.24 -13.96
C LYS A 312 -15.09 -26.02 -13.41
N PHE A 313 -15.19 -25.36 -12.26
CA PHE A 313 -16.46 -25.12 -11.57
C PHE A 313 -17.09 -23.77 -11.91
N ASN A 314 -16.44 -22.95 -12.75
CA ASN A 314 -16.83 -21.56 -13.02
C ASN A 314 -17.13 -20.76 -11.74
N TYR A 315 -16.29 -20.95 -10.72
CA TYR A 315 -16.54 -20.38 -9.40
C TYR A 315 -15.34 -19.61 -8.90
N PHE A 316 -15.46 -18.29 -8.87
CA PHE A 316 -14.43 -17.42 -8.32
C PHE A 316 -14.65 -17.18 -6.83
N SER A 317 -13.61 -17.41 -6.01
CA SER A 317 -13.70 -17.30 -4.55
C SER A 317 -14.18 -15.92 -4.09
N LYS A 318 -15.10 -15.90 -3.13
CA LYS A 318 -15.64 -14.66 -2.54
C LYS A 318 -14.56 -13.84 -1.84
N ALA A 319 -13.60 -14.49 -1.19
CA ALA A 319 -12.49 -13.80 -0.52
C ALA A 319 -11.65 -12.96 -1.50
N TRP A 320 -11.63 -13.34 -2.78
CA TRP A 320 -10.89 -12.66 -3.85
C TRP A 320 -11.68 -11.56 -4.54
N LYS A 321 -13.01 -11.48 -4.30
CA LYS A 321 -13.90 -10.40 -4.78
C LYS A 321 -13.84 -9.15 -3.89
N THR A 322 -13.25 -9.25 -2.70
CA THR A 322 -13.12 -8.13 -1.75
C THR A 322 -11.77 -7.40 -1.93
N ALA A 323 -11.80 -6.07 -1.94
CA ALA A 323 -10.61 -5.23 -2.07
C ALA A 323 -10.53 -4.16 -0.98
N VAL A 324 -9.31 -3.74 -0.62
CA VAL A 324 -9.10 -2.53 0.18
C VAL A 324 -9.04 -1.34 -0.76
N VAL A 325 -9.96 -0.39 -0.63
CA VAL A 325 -9.99 0.83 -1.47
C VAL A 325 -9.10 1.90 -0.86
N VAL A 326 -8.07 2.32 -1.59
CA VAL A 326 -7.17 3.40 -1.20
C VAL A 326 -7.43 4.64 -2.07
N PRO A 327 -7.90 5.76 -1.50
CA PRO A 327 -8.15 6.98 -2.25
C PRO A 327 -6.84 7.69 -2.61
N ILE A 328 -6.64 8.02 -3.89
CA ILE A 328 -5.49 8.79 -4.38
C ILE A 328 -5.97 10.09 -5.02
N LEU A 329 -5.48 11.22 -4.52
CA LEU A 329 -5.82 12.54 -5.05
C LEU A 329 -5.38 12.68 -6.52
N LYS A 330 -6.29 13.16 -7.36
CA LYS A 330 -6.00 13.55 -8.75
C LYS A 330 -4.96 14.68 -8.77
N PRO A 331 -3.93 14.62 -9.63
CA PRO A 331 -2.94 15.68 -9.72
C PRO A 331 -3.58 17.06 -9.94
N GLY A 332 -3.16 18.06 -9.15
CA GLY A 332 -3.62 19.45 -9.28
C GLY A 332 -5.07 19.72 -8.84
N LYS A 333 -5.75 18.77 -8.19
CA LYS A 333 -7.12 18.95 -7.70
C LYS A 333 -7.18 19.28 -6.21
N ASP A 334 -8.27 19.91 -5.80
CA ASP A 334 -8.52 20.31 -4.41
C ASP A 334 -8.65 19.07 -3.50
N PRO A 335 -7.79 18.92 -2.47
CA PRO A 335 -7.80 17.78 -1.57
C PRO A 335 -8.97 17.76 -0.57
N THR A 336 -9.75 18.84 -0.40
CA THR A 336 -10.91 18.82 0.52
C THR A 336 -12.14 18.18 -0.11
N GLN A 337 -12.16 18.03 -1.43
CA GLN A 337 -13.31 17.50 -2.18
C GLN A 337 -13.18 15.98 -2.41
N PRO A 338 -14.11 15.15 -1.89
CA PRO A 338 -14.06 13.70 -2.05
C PRO A 338 -14.01 13.20 -3.51
N GLU A 339 -14.68 13.88 -4.45
CA GLU A 339 -14.74 13.53 -5.88
C GLU A 339 -13.39 13.69 -6.62
N ASN A 340 -12.45 14.38 -5.99
CA ASN A 340 -11.10 14.56 -6.52
C ASN A 340 -10.19 13.36 -6.23
N TYR A 341 -10.66 12.36 -5.49
CA TYR A 341 -9.92 11.13 -5.22
C TYR A 341 -10.30 10.03 -6.22
N ARG A 342 -9.30 9.27 -6.66
CA ARG A 342 -9.47 8.03 -7.43
C ARG A 342 -9.50 6.85 -6.47
N PRO A 343 -10.49 5.94 -6.56
CA PRO A 343 -10.47 4.70 -5.80
C PRO A 343 -9.44 3.75 -6.42
N ILE A 344 -8.40 3.36 -5.67
CA ILE A 344 -7.48 2.30 -6.07
C ILE A 344 -7.79 1.05 -5.26
N SER A 345 -8.29 0.02 -5.92
CA SER A 345 -8.59 -1.27 -5.30
C SER A 345 -7.33 -2.12 -5.12
N LEU A 346 -6.97 -2.40 -3.87
CA LEU A 346 -5.93 -3.36 -3.51
C LEU A 346 -6.54 -4.75 -3.35
N LEU A 347 -6.57 -5.48 -4.46
CA LEU A 347 -6.97 -6.89 -4.52
C LEU A 347 -5.87 -7.82 -4.00
N SER A 348 -6.29 -9.00 -3.53
CA SER A 348 -5.40 -10.12 -3.22
C SER A 348 -4.46 -10.41 -4.39
N THR A 349 -3.21 -10.75 -4.08
CA THR A 349 -2.24 -11.18 -5.10
C THR A 349 -2.68 -12.50 -5.74
N LEU A 350 -3.32 -13.40 -4.98
CA LEU A 350 -3.92 -14.63 -5.51
C LEU A 350 -4.99 -14.31 -6.55
N SER A 351 -5.90 -13.38 -6.22
CA SER A 351 -6.97 -12.92 -7.12
C SER A 351 -6.40 -12.41 -8.44
N LYS A 352 -5.45 -11.46 -8.39
CA LYS A 352 -4.83 -10.87 -9.60
C LYS A 352 -4.08 -11.90 -10.45
N LEU A 353 -3.45 -12.90 -9.84
CA LEU A 353 -2.77 -13.96 -10.58
C LEU A 353 -3.79 -14.83 -11.33
N THR A 354 -4.88 -15.20 -10.67
CA THR A 354 -5.99 -15.94 -11.30
C THR A 354 -6.64 -15.13 -12.42
N GLU A 355 -6.92 -13.83 -12.18
CA GLU A 355 -7.44 -12.89 -13.18
C GLU A 355 -6.51 -12.77 -14.40
N ASN A 356 -5.19 -12.85 -14.23
CA ASN A 356 -4.25 -12.82 -15.34
C ASN A 356 -4.45 -14.02 -16.28
N PHE A 357 -4.70 -15.21 -15.75
CA PHE A 357 -5.01 -16.38 -16.58
C PHE A 357 -6.37 -16.24 -17.29
N ILE A 358 -7.38 -15.68 -16.62
CA ILE A 358 -8.67 -15.38 -17.24
C ILE A 358 -8.48 -14.37 -18.39
N LEU A 359 -7.68 -13.33 -18.18
CA LEU A 359 -7.37 -12.32 -19.17
C LEU A 359 -6.60 -12.89 -20.37
N ASP A 360 -5.61 -13.75 -20.14
CA ASP A 360 -4.84 -14.40 -21.20
C ASP A 360 -5.78 -15.23 -22.09
N LYS A 361 -6.67 -16.00 -21.48
CA LYS A 361 -7.68 -16.80 -22.18
C LYS A 361 -8.72 -15.97 -22.93
N LEU A 362 -9.18 -14.88 -22.32
CA LEU A 362 -10.07 -13.94 -22.99
C LEU A 362 -9.41 -13.31 -24.22
N ASN A 363 -8.13 -12.92 -24.10
CA ASN A 363 -7.38 -12.35 -25.22
C ASN A 363 -7.14 -13.34 -26.35
N GLU A 364 -6.87 -14.62 -26.05
CA GLU A 364 -6.78 -15.69 -27.04
C GLU A 364 -8.07 -15.76 -27.87
N HIS A 365 -9.23 -15.81 -27.21
CA HIS A 365 -10.54 -15.85 -27.88
C HIS A 365 -10.83 -14.59 -28.70
N LEU A 366 -10.58 -13.40 -28.14
CA LEU A 366 -10.81 -12.13 -28.82
C LEU A 366 -9.94 -11.97 -30.08
N ALA A 367 -8.70 -12.48 -30.03
CA ALA A 367 -7.78 -12.48 -31.16
C ALA A 367 -8.22 -13.48 -32.26
N GLU A 368 -8.57 -14.71 -31.88
CA GLU A 368 -9.03 -15.75 -32.81
C GLU A 368 -10.27 -15.30 -33.59
N LYS A 369 -11.25 -14.70 -32.89
CA LYS A 369 -12.50 -14.23 -33.49
C LYS A 369 -12.42 -12.83 -34.09
N LYS A 370 -11.27 -12.14 -34.00
CA LYS A 370 -11.05 -10.76 -34.47
C LYS A 370 -12.15 -9.79 -34.00
N ILE A 371 -12.60 -9.92 -32.75
CA ILE A 371 -13.74 -9.17 -32.20
C ILE A 371 -13.43 -7.67 -32.04
N LEU A 372 -12.19 -7.37 -31.68
CA LEU A 372 -11.76 -6.01 -31.35
C LEU A 372 -11.30 -5.26 -32.61
N CYS A 373 -11.72 -4.01 -32.71
CA CYS A 373 -11.37 -3.06 -33.79
C CYS A 373 -9.84 -2.88 -33.91
N PRO A 374 -9.27 -2.94 -35.14
CA PRO A 374 -7.83 -2.74 -35.36
C PRO A 374 -7.30 -1.39 -34.85
N GLU A 375 -8.14 -0.36 -34.86
CA GLU A 375 -7.85 1.01 -34.42
C GLU A 375 -7.92 1.18 -32.90
N GLN A 376 -8.29 0.14 -32.14
CA GLN A 376 -8.22 0.16 -30.69
C GLN A 376 -6.81 -0.19 -30.23
N PHE A 377 -6.06 0.80 -29.72
CA PHE A 377 -4.66 0.61 -29.27
C PHE A 377 -4.56 0.49 -27.75
N GLY A 378 -5.50 1.08 -27.01
CA GLY A 378 -5.54 1.00 -25.55
C GLY A 378 -5.72 -0.43 -25.06
N PHE A 379 -4.93 -0.81 -24.04
CA PHE A 379 -4.97 -2.13 -23.38
C PHE A 379 -4.74 -3.32 -24.31
N ARG A 380 -4.09 -3.13 -25.46
CA ARG A 380 -3.74 -4.20 -26.40
C ARG A 380 -2.29 -4.62 -26.27
N LYS A 381 -2.06 -5.94 -26.35
CA LYS A 381 -0.71 -6.50 -26.39
C LYS A 381 0.06 -5.92 -27.58
N SER A 382 1.30 -5.50 -27.33
CA SER A 382 2.23 -4.93 -28.32
C SER A 382 1.83 -3.61 -28.97
N LEU A 383 0.74 -2.95 -28.53
CA LEU A 383 0.36 -1.61 -28.98
C LEU A 383 0.57 -0.59 -27.86
N THR A 384 0.98 0.62 -28.25
CA THR A 384 1.30 1.72 -27.34
C THR A 384 0.60 3.00 -27.77
N THR A 385 0.54 3.98 -26.88
CA THR A 385 0.01 5.32 -27.20
C THR A 385 0.82 6.01 -28.30
N THR A 386 2.12 5.69 -28.41
CA THR A 386 3.00 6.24 -29.45
C THR A 386 2.60 5.74 -30.83
N HIS A 387 2.24 4.47 -30.98
CA HIS A 387 1.77 3.96 -32.27
C HIS A 387 0.45 4.64 -32.71
N GLN A 388 -0.46 4.91 -31.77
CA GLN A 388 -1.70 5.62 -32.11
C GLN A 388 -1.44 7.09 -32.47
N LEU A 389 -0.50 7.74 -31.79
CA LEU A 389 -0.09 9.10 -32.13
C LEU A 389 0.50 9.15 -33.54
N LEU A 390 1.40 8.22 -33.87
CA LEU A 390 2.01 8.12 -35.20
C LEU A 390 0.93 7.99 -36.29
N ARG A 391 -0.04 7.07 -36.10
CA ARG A 391 -1.17 6.88 -37.02
C ARG A 391 -1.96 8.16 -37.24
N VAL A 392 -2.25 8.92 -36.19
CA VAL A 392 -3.00 10.19 -36.30
C VAL A 392 -2.17 11.25 -37.05
N VAL A 393 -0.87 11.34 -36.77
CA VAL A 393 0.04 12.27 -37.46
C VAL A 393 0.16 11.92 -38.95
N GLU A 394 0.30 10.65 -39.30
CA GLU A 394 0.33 10.19 -40.70
C GLU A 394 -0.97 10.53 -41.43
N TYR A 395 -2.12 10.31 -40.79
CA TYR A 395 -3.42 10.66 -41.36
C TYR A 395 -3.53 12.16 -41.66
N ILE A 396 -3.11 13.00 -40.71
CA ILE A 396 -3.12 14.46 -40.87
C ILE A 396 -2.15 14.90 -41.98
N THR A 397 -0.95 14.31 -42.02
CA THR A 397 0.08 14.66 -43.00
C THR A 397 -0.35 14.26 -44.41
N SER A 398 -0.91 13.06 -44.57
CA SER A 398 -1.40 12.59 -45.88
C SER A 398 -2.55 13.45 -46.41
N GLY A 399 -3.47 13.87 -45.54
CA GLY A 399 -4.53 14.79 -45.96
C GLY A 399 -3.98 16.15 -46.37
N PHE A 400 -2.98 16.67 -45.64
CA PHE A 400 -2.31 17.92 -45.99
C PHE A 400 -1.63 17.86 -47.36
N GLU A 401 -0.91 16.77 -47.66
CA GLU A 401 -0.28 16.54 -48.97
C GLU A 401 -1.27 16.50 -50.13
N LYS A 402 -2.51 16.09 -49.87
CA LYS A 402 -3.60 16.03 -50.85
C LYS A 402 -4.42 17.33 -50.95
N GLY A 403 -4.09 18.34 -50.14
CA GLY A 403 -4.87 19.57 -50.05
C GLY A 403 -6.24 19.40 -49.36
N GLU A 404 -6.41 18.34 -48.58
CA GLU A 404 -7.64 18.06 -47.82
C GLU A 404 -7.66 18.85 -46.50
N CYS A 405 -8.85 19.18 -46.01
CA CYS A 405 -9.04 19.77 -44.70
C CYS A 405 -9.36 18.68 -43.66
N ASN A 406 -8.48 18.51 -42.67
CA ASN A 406 -8.63 17.49 -41.63
C ASN A 406 -9.35 18.03 -40.40
N GLY A 407 -10.43 17.37 -39.99
CA GLY A 407 -11.12 17.62 -38.71
C GLY A 407 -10.86 16.51 -37.71
N ALA A 408 -10.82 16.84 -36.41
CA ALA A 408 -10.68 15.88 -35.33
C ALA A 408 -11.77 16.07 -34.27
N VAL A 409 -12.39 14.96 -33.84
CA VAL A 409 -13.37 14.92 -32.76
C VAL A 409 -12.80 14.07 -31.63
N PHE A 410 -12.68 14.65 -30.44
CA PHE A 410 -12.17 13.97 -29.25
C PHE A 410 -13.33 13.68 -28.29
N LEU A 411 -13.52 12.41 -27.96
CA LEU A 411 -14.55 11.94 -27.03
C LEU A 411 -13.87 11.39 -25.78
N ASP A 412 -14.30 11.85 -24.60
CA ASP A 412 -13.85 11.32 -23.31
C ASP A 412 -15.04 10.82 -22.49
N VAL A 413 -14.93 9.58 -21.99
CA VAL A 413 -15.99 8.94 -21.21
C VAL A 413 -15.73 9.22 -19.73
N GLN A 414 -16.59 10.03 -19.12
CA GLN A 414 -16.49 10.34 -17.70
C GLN A 414 -16.61 9.06 -16.85
N LYS A 415 -15.55 8.75 -16.09
CA LYS A 415 -15.54 7.67 -15.09
C LYS A 415 -15.88 6.30 -15.70
N ALA A 416 -15.26 5.98 -16.85
CA ALA A 416 -15.56 4.80 -17.65
C ALA A 416 -15.60 3.47 -16.88
N PHE A 417 -14.66 3.20 -15.97
CA PHE A 417 -14.63 1.96 -15.19
C PHE A 417 -15.68 1.91 -14.07
N ASP A 418 -16.00 3.07 -13.52
CA ASP A 418 -16.90 3.23 -12.38
C ASP A 418 -18.38 3.12 -12.80
N ARG A 419 -18.68 3.39 -14.08
CA ARG A 419 -20.04 3.44 -14.66
C ARG A 419 -20.32 2.34 -15.67
N VAL A 420 -19.56 1.24 -15.64
CA VAL A 420 -19.78 0.12 -16.55
C VAL A 420 -21.15 -0.52 -16.26
N TRP A 421 -22.01 -0.59 -17.27
CA TRP A 421 -23.25 -1.35 -17.19
C TRP A 421 -22.95 -2.85 -17.23
N ILE A 422 -22.83 -3.46 -16.05
CA ILE A 422 -22.38 -4.86 -15.89
C ILE A 422 -23.27 -5.84 -16.68
N GLN A 423 -24.60 -5.69 -16.62
CA GLN A 423 -25.51 -6.57 -17.36
C GLN A 423 -25.32 -6.44 -18.88
N GLY A 424 -25.16 -5.21 -19.39
CA GLY A 424 -24.86 -4.97 -20.80
C GLY A 424 -23.49 -5.54 -21.23
N LEU A 425 -22.49 -5.49 -20.36
CA LEU A 425 -21.20 -6.14 -20.60
C LEU A 425 -21.35 -7.66 -20.70
N ILE A 426 -22.06 -8.28 -19.74
CA ILE A 426 -22.32 -9.73 -19.75
C ILE A 426 -23.07 -10.13 -21.04
N HIS A 427 -24.11 -9.39 -21.43
CA HIS A 427 -24.82 -9.63 -22.68
C HIS A 427 -23.89 -9.59 -23.91
N LYS A 428 -22.99 -8.59 -24.00
CA LYS A 428 -21.99 -8.52 -25.08
C LYS A 428 -21.07 -9.75 -25.08
N LEU A 429 -20.58 -10.15 -23.91
CA LEU A 429 -19.71 -11.32 -23.78
C LEU A 429 -20.44 -12.63 -24.19
N ILE A 430 -21.70 -12.80 -23.79
CA ILE A 430 -22.54 -13.93 -24.23
C ILE A 430 -22.68 -13.93 -25.76
N ARG A 431 -22.98 -12.78 -26.36
CA ARG A 431 -23.12 -12.63 -27.81
C ARG A 431 -21.84 -12.98 -28.56
N TYR A 432 -20.66 -12.66 -28.00
CA TYR A 432 -19.36 -13.03 -28.56
C TYR A 432 -18.93 -14.47 -28.23
N LYS A 433 -19.79 -15.25 -27.57
CA LYS A 433 -19.54 -16.65 -27.17
C LYS A 433 -18.23 -16.81 -26.40
N THR A 434 -17.86 -15.83 -25.58
CA THR A 434 -16.72 -15.99 -24.67
C THR A 434 -17.12 -16.99 -23.59
N ILE A 435 -16.46 -18.14 -23.53
CA ILE A 435 -16.79 -19.23 -22.60
C ILE A 435 -16.54 -18.83 -21.13
N TYR A 436 -15.84 -17.72 -20.90
CA TYR A 436 -15.44 -17.20 -19.58
C TYR A 436 -16.46 -16.26 -18.91
N CYS A 437 -17.72 -16.23 -19.39
CA CYS A 437 -18.76 -15.31 -18.90
C CYS A 437 -19.32 -15.62 -17.49
N SER A 438 -18.96 -16.76 -16.90
CA SER A 438 -19.67 -17.35 -15.75
C SER A 438 -19.02 -17.14 -14.38
N PHE A 439 -17.91 -16.38 -14.28
CA PHE A 439 -17.15 -16.17 -13.03
C PHE A 439 -17.68 -15.07 -12.08
#